data_AF-A0A6G3S6B7-F1
#
_entry.id   AF-A0A6G3S6B7-F1
#
_cell.length_a   1.000
_cell.length_b   1.000
_cell.length_c   1.000
_cell.angle_alpha   90.00
_cell.angle_beta   90.00
_cell.angle_gamma   90.00
#
_symmetry.space_group_name_H-M   'P 1'
#
loop_
_entity.id
_entity.type
_entity.pdbx_description
1 polymer ?
#
loop_
_entity_poly.entity_id
_entity_poly.type
_entity_poly.pdbx_seq_one_letter_code
_entity_poly.pdbx_strand_id
1 'polypeptide(L)'
;KRRDESAMLVSGSGRLSTRDATITKHGRTTSVAASGDRGLNAAVLARDGGRISLSGGSVRAKGKGATAVFASGKDARATLSGNGIRTKGAAARGVMVSGGGEAALTYTEIDTAGAQAAPVAVGPGGSGVTVSGGTMTSAGCGSPGVQTAGDVAVTGTLFDVANSEAFTVESGGALSLKDVRASASAGGVVLRGEDTATFTMSGGSIQATDGDLFSVRQAVADVKLTGGTELKTKDGALLDVSDKGVATFAANNERLKGDVSVTDGSATLDLTGSTTLDGAVSGASLTLGAGTRWSVAGDSTLKGLELGSGAKVSDVLDGNGHAVTYDADASPGLGGKTYRLSGGGTLRPA
;
A
#
# COMPACT_ATOMS: atom_id res chain seq x y z
N LYS A 1 16.51 8.61 -29.64
CA LYS A 1 17.02 9.91 -29.14
C LYS A 1 15.94 11.01 -29.09
N ARG A 2 14.80 10.86 -29.77
CA ARG A 2 13.72 11.86 -29.83
C ARG A 2 12.99 12.04 -28.49
N ARG A 3 12.71 13.31 -28.16
CA ARG A 3 11.93 13.75 -26.99
C ARG A 3 10.45 13.61 -27.29
N ASP A 4 9.64 13.42 -26.25
CA ASP A 4 8.16 13.45 -26.30
C ASP A 4 7.46 12.43 -27.23
N GLU A 5 8.22 11.68 -28.01
CA GLU A 5 7.73 10.59 -28.84
C GLU A 5 7.88 9.25 -28.13
N SER A 6 6.97 8.31 -28.39
CA SER A 6 7.13 6.93 -27.96
C SER A 6 7.96 6.13 -28.96
N ALA A 7 8.68 5.09 -28.51
CA ALA A 7 9.32 4.16 -29.44
C ALA A 7 8.27 3.29 -30.13
N MET A 8 7.18 3.00 -29.42
CA MET A 8 6.01 2.29 -29.91
C MET A 8 4.74 2.99 -29.41
N LEU A 9 3.86 3.35 -30.33
CA LEU A 9 2.54 3.93 -30.03
C LEU A 9 1.48 3.11 -30.74
N VAL A 10 0.46 2.67 -30.00
CA VAL A 10 -0.74 2.03 -30.53
C VAL A 10 -1.94 2.79 -30.03
N SER A 11 -2.84 3.20 -30.92
CA SER A 11 -4.01 3.99 -30.56
C SER A 11 -5.29 3.58 -31.28
N GLY A 12 -6.45 4.02 -30.76
CA GLY A 12 -7.75 3.72 -31.37
C GLY A 12 -8.04 2.21 -31.35
N SER A 13 -8.54 1.67 -32.45
CA SER A 13 -8.76 0.21 -32.59
C SER A 13 -7.48 -0.59 -32.84
N GLY A 14 -6.31 0.07 -32.86
CA GLY A 14 -5.02 -0.56 -33.13
C GLY A 14 -4.65 -1.65 -32.13
N ARG A 15 -4.03 -2.72 -32.63
CA ARG A 15 -3.56 -3.87 -31.84
C ARG A 15 -2.15 -4.23 -32.27
N LEU A 16 -1.28 -4.45 -31.30
CA LEU A 16 0.08 -4.92 -31.53
C LEU A 16 0.43 -6.03 -30.56
N SER A 17 1.08 -7.07 -31.06
CA SER A 17 1.60 -8.16 -30.25
C SER A 17 3.05 -8.40 -30.62
N THR A 18 3.90 -8.59 -29.61
CA THR A 18 5.32 -8.88 -29.81
C THR A 18 5.73 -10.09 -29.00
N ARG A 19 6.73 -10.81 -29.50
CA ARG A 19 7.40 -11.91 -28.81
C ARG A 19 8.90 -11.64 -28.80
N ASP A 20 9.53 -11.75 -27.64
CA ASP A 20 10.98 -11.60 -27.41
C ASP A 20 11.58 -10.30 -27.97
N ALA A 21 10.75 -9.25 -28.05
CA ALA A 21 11.18 -7.96 -28.57
C ALA A 21 12.04 -7.19 -27.56
N THR A 22 13.03 -6.45 -28.07
CA THR A 22 13.78 -5.48 -27.27
C THR A 22 13.42 -4.06 -27.70
N ILE A 23 12.83 -3.30 -26.78
CA ILE A 23 12.35 -1.94 -27.00
C ILE A 23 13.17 -0.99 -26.13
N THR A 24 13.77 0.03 -26.73
CA THR A 24 14.61 0.98 -25.99
C THR A 24 14.21 2.43 -26.21
N LYS A 25 14.03 3.17 -25.11
CA LYS A 25 13.75 4.60 -25.09
C LYS A 25 14.85 5.39 -24.39
N HIS A 26 15.43 6.34 -25.12
CA HIS A 26 16.48 7.23 -24.60
C HIS A 26 16.02 8.67 -24.36
N GLY A 27 15.09 9.18 -25.16
CA GLY A 27 14.69 10.58 -25.09
C GLY A 27 13.94 10.92 -23.81
N ARG A 28 13.97 12.20 -23.45
CA ARG A 28 13.41 12.75 -22.20
C ARG A 28 12.16 13.56 -22.51
N THR A 29 11.22 13.57 -21.57
CA THR A 29 10.02 14.40 -21.66
C THR A 29 10.34 15.89 -21.53
N THR A 30 9.56 16.76 -22.18
CA THR A 30 9.44 18.20 -21.86
C THR A 30 8.56 18.45 -20.63
N SER A 31 7.60 17.57 -20.35
CA SER A 31 6.63 17.72 -19.26
C SER A 31 6.49 16.42 -18.47
N VAL A 32 6.87 16.47 -17.19
CA VAL A 32 6.71 15.33 -16.27
C VAL A 32 5.23 15.07 -15.98
N ALA A 33 4.43 16.13 -15.83
CA ALA A 33 2.99 16.02 -15.66
C ALA A 33 2.36 15.27 -16.85
N ALA A 34 2.57 15.74 -18.08
CA ALA A 34 2.03 15.06 -19.27
C ALA A 34 2.57 13.64 -19.46
N SER A 35 3.77 13.34 -18.95
CA SER A 35 4.32 11.98 -18.95
C SER A 35 3.59 11.06 -17.98
N GLY A 36 3.24 11.56 -16.79
CA GLY A 36 2.42 10.84 -15.81
C GLY A 36 0.94 10.77 -16.19
N ASP A 37 0.39 11.80 -16.83
CA ASP A 37 -1.05 11.88 -17.08
C ASP A 37 -1.46 11.10 -18.33
N ARG A 38 -0.66 11.18 -19.40
CA ARG A 38 -1.03 10.66 -20.73
C ARG A 38 0.09 9.88 -21.44
N GLY A 39 1.13 9.49 -20.70
CA GLY A 39 2.23 8.68 -21.22
C GLY A 39 3.13 9.38 -22.23
N LEU A 40 3.20 10.73 -22.21
CA LEU A 40 4.16 11.47 -23.04
C LEU A 40 5.57 10.91 -22.82
N ASN A 41 6.30 10.65 -23.91
CA ASN A 41 7.66 10.13 -23.91
C ASN A 41 7.85 8.67 -23.41
N ALA A 42 6.77 7.91 -23.19
CA ALA A 42 6.86 6.49 -22.81
C ALA A 42 7.62 5.65 -23.85
N ALA A 43 8.23 4.51 -23.46
CA ALA A 43 8.84 3.63 -24.45
C ALA A 43 7.77 2.94 -25.30
N VAL A 44 6.77 2.38 -24.63
CA VAL A 44 5.60 1.72 -25.21
C VAL A 44 4.35 2.41 -24.70
N LEU A 45 3.51 2.91 -25.59
CA LEU A 45 2.27 3.63 -25.25
C LEU A 45 1.07 3.01 -25.98
N ALA A 46 0.12 2.48 -25.21
CA ALA A 46 -1.25 2.22 -25.65
C ALA A 46 -2.12 3.43 -25.31
N ARG A 47 -2.86 3.98 -26.26
CA ARG A 47 -3.65 5.20 -26.04
C ARG A 47 -5.07 5.09 -26.62
N ASP A 48 -6.08 5.58 -25.90
CA ASP A 48 -7.46 5.75 -26.39
C ASP A 48 -7.99 4.51 -27.15
N GLY A 49 -8.14 3.38 -26.46
CA GLY A 49 -8.59 2.10 -27.05
C GLY A 49 -7.47 1.18 -27.57
N GLY A 50 -6.25 1.70 -27.77
CA GLY A 50 -5.13 0.94 -28.30
C GLY A 50 -4.74 -0.24 -27.41
N ARG A 51 -4.30 -1.36 -28.01
CA ARG A 51 -3.98 -2.59 -27.26
C ARG A 51 -2.61 -3.14 -27.60
N ILE A 52 -1.82 -3.40 -26.58
CA ILE A 52 -0.46 -3.92 -26.69
C ILE A 52 -0.34 -5.20 -25.88
N SER A 53 0.24 -6.24 -26.49
CA SER A 53 0.64 -7.47 -25.82
C SER A 53 2.14 -7.71 -26.02
N LEU A 54 2.88 -7.80 -24.93
CA LEU A 54 4.31 -8.09 -24.93
C LEU A 54 4.52 -9.44 -24.24
N SER A 55 5.20 -10.37 -24.90
CA SER A 55 5.55 -11.67 -24.32
C SER A 55 7.06 -11.89 -24.45
N GLY A 56 7.74 -12.10 -23.32
CA GLY A 56 9.20 -12.21 -23.27
C GLY A 56 9.93 -10.92 -23.66
N GLY A 57 11.25 -10.99 -23.82
CA GLY A 57 12.05 -9.82 -24.23
C GLY A 57 12.17 -8.72 -23.16
N SER A 58 12.58 -7.51 -23.59
CA SER A 58 12.88 -6.42 -22.66
C SER A 58 12.45 -5.03 -23.10
N VAL A 59 12.05 -4.20 -22.13
CA VAL A 59 11.77 -2.77 -22.33
C VAL A 59 12.71 -1.94 -21.47
N ARG A 60 13.48 -1.04 -22.11
CA ARG A 60 14.51 -0.24 -21.43
C ARG A 60 14.25 1.24 -21.61
N ALA A 61 14.09 1.99 -20.53
CA ALA A 61 13.79 3.43 -20.61
C ALA A 61 14.76 4.27 -19.75
N LYS A 62 15.58 5.11 -20.38
CA LYS A 62 16.66 5.86 -19.69
C LYS A 62 16.36 7.34 -19.49
N GLY A 63 15.43 7.92 -20.25
CA GLY A 63 15.15 9.35 -20.20
C GLY A 63 14.31 9.75 -18.99
N LYS A 64 14.43 11.01 -18.53
CA LYS A 64 13.48 11.60 -17.56
C LYS A 64 12.06 11.52 -18.11
N GLY A 65 11.11 11.07 -17.28
CA GLY A 65 9.72 10.84 -17.68
C GLY A 65 9.59 9.88 -18.86
N ALA A 66 10.42 8.84 -18.92
CA ALA A 66 10.29 7.79 -19.91
C ALA A 66 9.74 6.55 -19.23
N THR A 67 8.43 6.51 -18.97
CA THR A 67 7.77 5.28 -18.49
C THR A 67 8.01 4.15 -19.48
N ALA A 68 8.33 2.94 -19.03
CA ALA A 68 8.61 1.84 -19.96
C ALA A 68 7.35 1.40 -20.71
N VAL A 69 6.27 1.07 -20.00
CA VAL A 69 4.98 0.74 -20.62
C VAL A 69 3.87 1.58 -20.02
N PHE A 70 3.08 2.21 -20.88
CA PHE A 70 1.98 3.07 -20.47
C PHE A 70 0.69 2.69 -21.20
N ALA A 71 -0.43 2.55 -20.49
CA ALA A 71 -1.78 2.53 -21.10
C ALA A 71 -2.61 3.73 -20.63
N SER A 72 -3.00 4.61 -21.54
CA SER A 72 -3.70 5.85 -21.21
C SER A 72 -5.02 5.99 -21.95
N GLY A 73 -6.07 6.35 -21.22
CA GLY A 73 -7.40 6.60 -21.77
C GLY A 73 -8.27 5.35 -21.79
N LYS A 74 -9.58 5.58 -21.91
CA LYS A 74 -10.61 4.54 -21.91
C LYS A 74 -10.27 3.43 -22.91
N ASP A 75 -10.46 2.18 -22.49
CA ASP A 75 -10.25 0.96 -23.28
C ASP A 75 -8.81 0.70 -23.76
N ALA A 76 -7.84 1.54 -23.40
CA ALA A 76 -6.42 1.30 -23.65
C ALA A 76 -5.89 0.18 -22.75
N ARG A 77 -5.14 -0.77 -23.32
CA ARG A 77 -4.68 -1.95 -22.60
C ARG A 77 -3.24 -2.34 -22.88
N ALA A 78 -2.51 -2.73 -21.85
CA ALA A 78 -1.20 -3.36 -21.94
C ALA A 78 -1.20 -4.73 -21.24
N THR A 79 -0.83 -5.79 -21.95
CA THR A 79 -0.65 -7.13 -21.38
C THR A 79 0.81 -7.54 -21.49
N LEU A 80 1.40 -7.98 -20.38
CA LEU A 80 2.80 -8.34 -20.26
C LEU A 80 2.92 -9.75 -19.67
N SER A 81 3.76 -10.58 -20.28
CA SER A 81 4.04 -11.93 -19.80
C SER A 81 5.52 -12.27 -19.96
N GLY A 82 6.23 -12.49 -18.85
CA GLY A 82 7.65 -12.88 -18.87
C GLY A 82 8.61 -11.78 -19.35
N ASN A 83 8.22 -10.51 -19.30
CA ASN A 83 9.05 -9.40 -19.77
C ASN A 83 10.04 -8.93 -18.69
N GLY A 84 11.22 -8.46 -19.12
CA GLY A 84 12.13 -7.69 -18.27
C GLY A 84 12.05 -6.18 -18.56
N ILE A 85 11.71 -5.37 -17.55
CA ILE A 85 11.59 -3.92 -17.65
C ILE A 85 12.70 -3.26 -16.84
N ARG A 86 13.41 -2.30 -17.43
CA ARG A 86 14.47 -1.55 -16.72
C ARG A 86 14.40 -0.06 -17.01
N THR A 87 14.22 0.76 -15.98
CA THR A 87 14.18 2.21 -16.11
C THR A 87 15.22 2.92 -15.25
N LYS A 88 15.69 4.09 -15.72
CA LYS A 88 16.76 4.86 -15.03
C LYS A 88 16.48 6.34 -14.82
N GLY A 89 15.60 6.94 -15.63
CA GLY A 89 15.36 8.38 -15.53
C GLY A 89 14.48 8.74 -14.33
N ALA A 90 14.64 9.95 -13.78
CA ALA A 90 13.66 10.47 -12.82
C ALA A 90 12.25 10.48 -13.46
N ALA A 91 11.22 10.10 -12.69
CA ALA A 91 9.85 9.89 -13.15
C ALA A 91 9.68 8.83 -14.27
N ALA A 92 10.70 8.00 -14.55
CA ALA A 92 10.63 6.93 -15.54
C ALA A 92 10.09 5.65 -14.89
N ARG A 93 8.77 5.56 -14.72
CA ARG A 93 8.11 4.41 -14.07
C ARG A 93 8.23 3.13 -14.89
N GLY A 94 8.05 1.97 -14.26
CA GLY A 94 8.03 0.69 -14.96
C GLY A 94 6.79 0.56 -15.83
N VAL A 95 5.66 0.22 -15.21
CA VAL A 95 4.33 0.23 -15.84
C VAL A 95 3.48 1.31 -15.21
N MET A 96 2.81 2.09 -16.05
CA MET A 96 1.83 3.08 -15.58
C MET A 96 0.54 3.01 -16.39
N VAL A 97 -0.60 3.23 -15.73
CA VAL A 97 -1.88 3.41 -16.41
C VAL A 97 -2.61 4.66 -15.90
N SER A 98 -3.47 5.26 -16.74
CA SER A 98 -4.27 6.45 -16.36
C SER A 98 -5.52 6.59 -17.23
N GLY A 99 -6.50 7.38 -16.75
CA GLY A 99 -7.67 7.78 -17.53
C GLY A 99 -8.56 6.62 -18.00
N GLY A 100 -8.66 5.55 -17.21
CA GLY A 100 -9.43 4.35 -17.54
C GLY A 100 -8.65 3.32 -18.36
N GLY A 101 -7.32 3.47 -18.43
CA GLY A 101 -6.42 2.46 -18.99
C GLY A 101 -6.22 1.28 -18.04
N GLU A 102 -5.92 0.12 -18.60
CA GLU A 102 -5.69 -1.10 -17.83
C GLU A 102 -4.37 -1.79 -18.20
N ALA A 103 -3.73 -2.44 -17.22
CA ALA A 103 -2.61 -3.34 -17.47
C ALA A 103 -2.72 -4.67 -16.73
N ALA A 104 -2.22 -5.73 -17.36
CA ALA A 104 -2.12 -7.07 -16.76
C ALA A 104 -0.70 -7.59 -16.93
N LEU A 105 -0.03 -7.91 -15.82
CA LEU A 105 1.35 -8.36 -15.77
C LEU A 105 1.41 -9.77 -15.21
N THR A 106 2.11 -10.67 -15.89
CA THR A 106 2.33 -12.04 -15.44
C THR A 106 3.82 -12.36 -15.49
N TYR A 107 4.42 -12.77 -14.38
CA TYR A 107 5.84 -13.09 -14.25
C TYR A 107 6.77 -12.03 -14.88
N THR A 108 6.46 -10.75 -14.66
CA THR A 108 7.26 -9.62 -15.16
C THR A 108 8.29 -9.20 -14.11
N GLU A 109 9.53 -8.95 -14.53
CA GLU A 109 10.59 -8.36 -13.70
C GLU A 109 10.66 -6.86 -14.03
N ILE A 110 10.57 -5.99 -13.03
CA ILE A 110 10.66 -4.53 -13.21
C ILE A 110 11.72 -3.96 -12.27
N ASP A 111 12.76 -3.35 -12.84
CA ASP A 111 13.75 -2.59 -12.10
C ASP A 111 13.64 -1.10 -12.43
N THR A 112 13.45 -0.26 -11.42
CA THR A 112 13.46 1.18 -11.55
C THR A 112 14.56 1.82 -10.69
N ALA A 113 15.36 2.71 -11.28
CA ALA A 113 16.47 3.34 -10.58
C ALA A 113 16.35 4.86 -10.41
N GLY A 114 15.40 5.50 -11.11
CA GLY A 114 15.22 6.94 -11.02
C GLY A 114 14.36 7.36 -9.83
N ALA A 115 14.55 8.58 -9.32
CA ALA A 115 13.65 9.15 -8.34
C ALA A 115 12.20 9.25 -8.88
N GLN A 116 11.20 9.12 -8.01
CA GLN A 116 9.77 9.17 -8.36
C GLN A 116 9.37 8.18 -9.46
N ALA A 117 10.00 7.01 -9.50
CA ALA A 117 9.82 6.01 -10.53
C ALA A 117 9.36 4.68 -9.93
N ALA A 118 8.13 4.63 -9.42
CA ALA A 118 7.54 3.37 -8.96
C ALA A 118 7.57 2.29 -10.08
N PRO A 119 7.87 1.02 -9.75
CA PRO A 119 7.73 -0.10 -10.67
C PRO A 119 6.33 -0.21 -11.27
N VAL A 120 5.30 -0.06 -10.42
CA VAL A 120 3.89 -0.02 -10.83
C VAL A 120 3.26 1.27 -10.35
N ALA A 121 2.62 1.99 -11.25
CA ALA A 121 1.90 3.23 -10.94
C ALA A 121 0.52 3.27 -11.59
N VAL A 122 -0.47 3.80 -10.89
CA VAL A 122 -1.83 3.95 -11.41
C VAL A 122 -2.33 5.35 -11.10
N GLY A 123 -2.67 6.09 -12.15
CA GLY A 123 -3.32 7.38 -12.04
C GLY A 123 -4.84 7.27 -11.85
N PRO A 124 -5.51 8.38 -11.54
CA PRO A 124 -6.95 8.40 -11.29
C PRO A 124 -7.79 8.09 -12.55
N GLY A 125 -9.11 8.06 -12.37
CA GLY A 125 -10.07 7.96 -13.48
C GLY A 125 -10.48 6.53 -13.84
N GLY A 126 -10.60 5.64 -12.86
CA GLY A 126 -11.04 4.25 -13.06
C GLY A 126 -10.01 3.38 -13.78
N SER A 127 -8.73 3.69 -13.59
CA SER A 127 -7.62 2.93 -14.16
C SER A 127 -7.25 1.76 -13.25
N GLY A 128 -6.72 0.67 -13.82
CA GLY A 128 -6.39 -0.50 -13.01
C GLY A 128 -5.22 -1.35 -13.49
N VAL A 129 -4.55 -2.02 -12.54
CA VAL A 129 -3.45 -2.94 -12.82
C VAL A 129 -3.63 -4.24 -12.08
N THR A 130 -3.43 -5.35 -12.78
CA THR A 130 -3.33 -6.68 -12.18
C THR A 130 -1.91 -7.22 -12.35
N VAL A 131 -1.34 -7.77 -11.29
CA VAL A 131 0.01 -8.37 -11.28
C VAL A 131 -0.06 -9.77 -10.67
N SER A 132 0.49 -10.74 -11.37
CA SER A 132 0.59 -12.13 -10.92
C SER A 132 2.03 -12.64 -11.07
N GLY A 133 2.68 -12.92 -9.93
CA GLY A 133 4.08 -13.32 -9.89
C GLY A 133 5.05 -12.20 -10.23
N GLY A 134 6.32 -12.56 -10.41
CA GLY A 134 7.39 -11.64 -10.81
C GLY A 134 8.07 -10.91 -9.65
N THR A 135 8.94 -9.97 -10.01
CA THR A 135 9.77 -9.19 -9.08
C THR A 135 9.73 -7.71 -9.44
N MET A 136 9.60 -6.87 -8.42
CA MET A 136 9.48 -5.42 -8.57
C MET A 136 10.51 -4.75 -7.66
N THR A 137 11.53 -4.15 -8.27
CA THR A 137 12.62 -3.51 -7.55
C THR A 137 12.63 -2.01 -7.83
N SER A 138 12.74 -1.21 -6.78
CA SER A 138 12.92 0.24 -6.88
C SER A 138 14.15 0.67 -6.08
N ALA A 139 14.97 1.54 -6.68
CA ALA A 139 16.15 2.10 -6.03
C ALA A 139 16.10 3.63 -5.87
N GLY A 140 15.16 4.32 -6.53
CA GLY A 140 15.04 5.78 -6.45
C GLY A 140 14.27 6.25 -5.22
N CYS A 141 14.59 7.44 -4.72
CA CYS A 141 13.81 8.07 -3.65
C CYS A 141 12.37 8.38 -4.11
N GLY A 142 11.42 8.32 -3.17
CA GLY A 142 9.99 8.57 -3.44
C GLY A 142 9.43 7.64 -4.52
N SER A 143 9.91 6.39 -4.55
CA SER A 143 9.55 5.38 -5.54
C SER A 143 9.03 4.15 -4.80
N PRO A 144 7.80 4.18 -4.27
CA PRO A 144 7.21 3.00 -3.66
C PRO A 144 7.14 1.85 -4.68
N GLY A 145 7.04 0.61 -4.19
CA GLY A 145 6.84 -0.57 -5.03
C GLY A 145 5.57 -0.46 -5.89
N VAL A 146 4.51 0.09 -5.29
CA VAL A 146 3.27 0.50 -5.98
C VAL A 146 2.89 1.90 -5.54
N GLN A 147 2.57 2.78 -6.49
CA GLN A 147 1.89 4.06 -6.24
C GLN A 147 0.52 4.05 -6.93
N THR A 148 -0.59 4.18 -6.21
CA THR A 148 -1.92 4.07 -6.85
C THR A 148 -2.93 5.13 -6.40
N ALA A 149 -3.62 5.72 -7.38
CA ALA A 149 -4.89 6.45 -7.24
C ALA A 149 -6.03 5.75 -8.00
N GLY A 150 -5.87 4.46 -8.30
CA GLY A 150 -6.87 3.59 -8.91
C GLY A 150 -6.78 2.17 -8.34
N ASP A 151 -7.27 1.18 -9.08
CA ASP A 151 -7.38 -0.20 -8.58
C ASP A 151 -6.14 -1.03 -8.91
N VAL A 152 -5.47 -1.57 -7.90
CA VAL A 152 -4.33 -2.47 -8.09
C VAL A 152 -4.53 -3.77 -7.33
N ALA A 153 -4.44 -4.89 -8.04
CA ALA A 153 -4.44 -6.23 -7.44
C ALA A 153 -3.12 -6.94 -7.73
N VAL A 154 -2.44 -7.41 -6.69
CA VAL A 154 -1.14 -8.07 -6.79
C VAL A 154 -1.19 -9.42 -6.10
N THR A 155 -0.70 -10.47 -6.76
CA THR A 155 -0.65 -11.83 -6.20
C THR A 155 0.72 -12.47 -6.39
N GLY A 156 1.30 -13.02 -5.31
CA GLY A 156 2.50 -13.85 -5.39
C GLY A 156 3.75 -13.13 -5.90
N THR A 157 3.85 -11.82 -5.69
CA THR A 157 4.93 -10.97 -6.20
C THR A 157 5.91 -10.59 -5.08
N LEU A 158 7.19 -10.46 -5.42
CA LEU A 158 8.24 -9.95 -4.53
C LEU A 158 8.55 -8.48 -4.84
N PHE A 159 8.59 -7.65 -3.81
CA PHE A 159 9.02 -6.25 -3.86
C PHE A 159 10.30 -6.03 -3.04
N ASP A 160 11.22 -5.27 -3.62
CA ASP A 160 12.43 -4.78 -2.93
C ASP A 160 12.58 -3.28 -3.20
N VAL A 161 12.38 -2.47 -2.16
CA VAL A 161 12.26 -1.01 -2.25
C VAL A 161 13.36 -0.37 -1.40
N ALA A 162 14.40 0.13 -2.04
CA ALA A 162 15.64 0.48 -1.35
C ALA A 162 15.64 1.87 -0.69
N ASN A 163 14.77 2.80 -1.11
CA ASN A 163 14.80 4.21 -0.67
C ASN A 163 13.39 4.84 -0.57
N SER A 164 12.38 4.03 -0.22
CA SER A 164 10.97 4.48 -0.08
C SER A 164 10.20 3.54 0.85
N GLU A 165 8.97 3.93 1.15
CA GLU A 165 7.92 3.07 1.66
C GLU A 165 7.59 1.92 0.68
N ALA A 166 7.10 0.79 1.17
CA ALA A 166 6.74 -0.34 0.30
C ALA A 166 5.63 0.05 -0.69
N PHE A 167 4.57 0.70 -0.21
CA PHE A 167 3.40 1.02 -1.00
C PHE A 167 2.80 2.38 -0.64
N THR A 168 2.28 3.08 -1.65
CA THR A 168 1.51 4.32 -1.47
C THR A 168 0.13 4.18 -2.10
N VAL A 169 -0.91 4.41 -1.30
CA VAL A 169 -2.30 4.52 -1.75
C VAL A 169 -2.72 5.98 -1.61
N GLU A 170 -2.96 6.61 -2.75
CA GLU A 170 -3.39 8.01 -2.86
C GLU A 170 -4.93 8.09 -2.84
N SER A 171 -5.46 9.32 -2.83
CA SER A 171 -6.90 9.63 -2.89
C SER A 171 -7.65 8.78 -3.93
N GLY A 172 -8.64 8.01 -3.47
CA GLY A 172 -9.50 7.18 -4.33
C GLY A 172 -8.84 5.88 -4.83
N GLY A 173 -7.63 5.57 -4.39
CA GLY A 173 -6.93 4.34 -4.75
C GLY A 173 -7.35 3.14 -3.90
N ALA A 174 -7.27 1.95 -4.50
CA ALA A 174 -7.45 0.68 -3.82
C ALA A 174 -6.29 -0.28 -4.15
N LEU A 175 -5.59 -0.76 -3.14
CA LEU A 175 -4.52 -1.75 -3.27
C LEU A 175 -4.93 -3.06 -2.58
N SER A 176 -4.95 -4.15 -3.35
CA SER A 176 -5.21 -5.50 -2.85
C SER A 176 -4.02 -6.42 -3.07
N LEU A 177 -3.49 -6.97 -1.99
CA LEU A 177 -2.33 -7.85 -1.97
C LEU A 177 -2.73 -9.25 -1.52
N LYS A 178 -2.24 -10.26 -2.24
CA LYS A 178 -2.38 -11.67 -1.85
C LYS A 178 -1.04 -12.39 -1.96
N ASP A 179 -0.56 -12.98 -0.88
CA ASP A 179 0.71 -13.72 -0.85
C ASP A 179 1.90 -12.90 -1.38
N VAL A 180 1.88 -11.58 -1.16
CA VAL A 180 2.93 -10.63 -1.57
C VAL A 180 3.99 -10.54 -0.50
N ARG A 181 5.26 -10.42 -0.90
CA ARG A 181 6.38 -10.15 0.02
C ARG A 181 7.02 -8.83 -0.35
N ALA A 182 7.19 -7.94 0.62
CA ALA A 182 7.85 -6.66 0.42
C ALA A 182 8.91 -6.40 1.49
N SER A 183 10.08 -5.91 1.05
CA SER A 183 11.09 -5.28 1.90
C SER A 183 11.21 -3.82 1.48
N ALA A 184 11.15 -2.91 2.44
CA ALA A 184 11.20 -1.47 2.19
C ALA A 184 12.04 -0.73 3.23
N SER A 185 12.78 0.27 2.78
CA SER A 185 13.76 0.95 3.63
C SER A 185 13.18 2.09 4.47
N ALA A 186 12.00 2.62 4.12
CA ALA A 186 11.48 3.87 4.68
C ALA A 186 9.95 3.82 4.92
N GLY A 187 9.48 2.69 5.45
CA GLY A 187 8.09 2.47 5.85
C GLY A 187 7.40 1.34 5.10
N GLY A 188 6.25 0.90 5.62
CA GLY A 188 5.38 -0.08 4.99
C GLY A 188 4.44 0.57 3.99
N VAL A 189 3.27 1.01 4.45
CA VAL A 189 2.19 1.54 3.62
C VAL A 189 1.87 2.96 4.02
N VAL A 190 1.83 3.87 3.04
CA VAL A 190 1.35 5.23 3.22
C VAL A 190 -0.01 5.38 2.56
N LEU A 191 -1.03 5.78 3.33
CA LEU A 191 -2.37 6.10 2.83
C LEU A 191 -2.61 7.60 2.97
N ARG A 192 -2.88 8.30 1.87
CA ARG A 192 -3.01 9.77 1.87
C ARG A 192 -3.95 10.33 0.81
N GLY A 193 -4.38 11.57 1.02
CA GLY A 193 -5.26 12.32 0.10
C GLY A 193 -6.71 12.34 0.56
N GLU A 194 -7.52 13.28 0.04
CA GLU A 194 -8.79 13.69 0.66
C GLU A 194 -9.91 12.63 0.62
N ASP A 195 -9.91 11.75 -0.37
CA ASP A 195 -10.90 10.66 -0.52
C ASP A 195 -10.45 9.37 0.19
N THR A 196 -11.29 8.35 0.10
CA THR A 196 -10.97 7.03 0.66
C THR A 196 -9.77 6.38 -0.03
N ALA A 197 -8.82 5.91 0.77
CA ALA A 197 -7.69 5.10 0.34
C ALA A 197 -7.83 3.69 0.96
N THR A 198 -7.99 2.67 0.13
CA THR A 198 -8.24 1.30 0.59
C THR A 198 -6.99 0.43 0.44
N PHE A 199 -6.64 -0.28 1.50
CA PHE A 199 -5.58 -1.28 1.50
C PHE A 199 -6.10 -2.61 2.05
N THR A 200 -5.93 -3.68 1.28
CA THR A 200 -6.26 -5.04 1.71
C THR A 200 -5.07 -5.96 1.52
N MET A 201 -4.80 -6.81 2.50
CA MET A 201 -3.74 -7.82 2.42
C MET A 201 -4.23 -9.16 2.96
N SER A 202 -3.97 -10.23 2.20
CA SER A 202 -4.19 -11.61 2.63
C SER A 202 -2.91 -12.44 2.53
N GLY A 203 -2.43 -12.94 3.67
CA GLY A 203 -1.15 -13.64 3.78
C GLY A 203 0.03 -12.75 3.36
N GLY A 204 1.20 -13.35 3.12
CA GLY A 204 2.39 -12.63 2.69
C GLY A 204 3.09 -11.86 3.82
N SER A 205 4.02 -10.97 3.47
CA SER A 205 4.84 -10.23 4.44
C SER A 205 5.19 -8.81 4.00
N ILE A 206 5.21 -7.86 4.94
CA ILE A 206 5.82 -6.53 4.76
C ILE A 206 6.87 -6.34 5.85
N GLN A 207 8.10 -6.07 5.42
CA GLN A 207 9.21 -5.70 6.29
C GLN A 207 9.64 -4.27 5.98
N ALA A 208 9.34 -3.35 6.90
CA ALA A 208 9.90 -2.01 6.92
C ALA A 208 11.18 -2.03 7.78
N THR A 209 12.34 -1.65 7.22
CA THR A 209 13.58 -1.59 8.01
C THR A 209 13.73 -0.31 8.81
N ASP A 210 12.94 0.70 8.46
CA ASP A 210 12.77 1.98 9.15
C ASP A 210 11.33 2.47 8.86
N GLY A 211 10.82 3.38 9.68
CA GLY A 211 9.48 3.96 9.57
C GLY A 211 8.33 3.02 9.96
N ASP A 212 7.11 3.58 9.97
CA ASP A 212 5.91 2.88 10.40
C ASP A 212 5.44 1.82 9.40
N LEU A 213 4.70 0.82 9.88
CA LEU A 213 4.04 -0.15 9.01
C LEU A 213 2.87 0.47 8.24
N PHE A 214 2.07 1.31 8.88
CA PHE A 214 0.98 2.06 8.25
C PHE A 214 1.03 3.51 8.72
N SER A 215 1.11 4.44 7.77
CA SER A 215 0.96 5.88 8.03
C SER A 215 -0.26 6.41 7.29
N VAL A 216 -1.18 7.04 8.00
CA VAL A 216 -2.41 7.64 7.45
C VAL A 216 -2.35 9.15 7.60
N ARG A 217 -2.35 9.89 6.49
CA ARG A 217 -2.20 11.35 6.47
C ARG A 217 -3.20 12.02 5.54
N GLN A 218 -4.04 12.90 6.06
CA GLN A 218 -5.07 13.63 5.31
C GLN A 218 -6.08 12.73 4.57
N ALA A 219 -6.14 11.43 4.90
CA ALA A 219 -6.98 10.45 4.23
C ALA A 219 -8.01 9.80 5.12
N VAL A 220 -9.08 9.32 4.49
CA VAL A 220 -9.96 8.31 5.05
C VAL A 220 -9.44 6.94 4.63
N ALA A 221 -8.66 6.29 5.49
CA ALA A 221 -8.06 4.99 5.21
C ALA A 221 -8.98 3.84 5.65
N ASP A 222 -9.13 2.85 4.77
CA ASP A 222 -9.72 1.54 5.10
C ASP A 222 -8.65 0.46 4.90
N VAL A 223 -8.19 -0.11 6.02
CA VAL A 223 -7.13 -1.11 6.07
C VAL A 223 -7.72 -2.44 6.55
N LYS A 224 -7.55 -3.50 5.74
CA LYS A 224 -8.02 -4.85 6.08
C LYS A 224 -6.94 -5.90 5.95
N LEU A 225 -6.69 -6.64 7.02
CA LEU A 225 -5.68 -7.70 7.11
C LEU A 225 -6.33 -9.06 7.44
N THR A 226 -5.94 -10.09 6.69
CA THR A 226 -6.42 -11.46 6.86
C THR A 226 -5.36 -12.48 6.47
N GLY A 227 -5.58 -13.76 6.81
CA GLY A 227 -4.76 -14.85 6.29
C GLY A 227 -3.37 -14.98 6.90
N GLY A 228 -3.12 -14.33 8.04
CA GLY A 228 -1.87 -14.49 8.80
C GLY A 228 -0.72 -13.74 8.14
N THR A 229 -0.90 -12.44 7.90
CA THR A 229 0.13 -11.55 7.38
C THR A 229 1.32 -11.45 8.35
N GLU A 230 2.54 -11.40 7.80
CA GLU A 230 3.74 -11.13 8.58
C GLU A 230 4.17 -9.67 8.42
N LEU A 231 3.88 -8.85 9.43
CA LEU A 231 4.21 -7.43 9.43
C LEU A 231 5.32 -7.13 10.43
N LYS A 232 6.40 -6.50 9.96
CA LYS A 232 7.57 -6.17 10.78
C LYS A 232 8.04 -4.76 10.47
N THR A 233 8.20 -3.96 11.52
CA THR A 233 9.01 -2.74 11.49
C THR A 233 10.09 -2.82 12.57
N LYS A 234 11.22 -2.16 12.34
CA LYS A 234 12.34 -2.09 13.28
C LYS A 234 12.17 -0.94 14.28
N ASP A 235 11.96 0.27 13.77
CA ASP A 235 12.03 1.52 14.53
C ASP A 235 10.72 2.35 14.42
N GLY A 236 9.64 1.78 13.86
CA GLY A 236 8.36 2.49 13.67
C GLY A 236 7.17 1.89 14.42
N ALA A 237 6.04 2.58 14.33
CA ALA A 237 4.75 2.15 14.83
C ALA A 237 4.10 1.06 13.95
N LEU A 238 3.13 0.34 14.51
CA LEU A 238 2.20 -0.44 13.70
C LEU A 238 1.33 0.51 12.87
N LEU A 239 0.73 1.50 13.51
CA LEU A 239 -0.15 2.47 12.87
C LEU A 239 0.13 3.88 13.42
N ASP A 240 0.45 4.81 12.53
CA ASP A 240 0.54 6.25 12.79
C ASP A 240 -0.58 6.98 12.03
N VAL A 241 -1.39 7.75 12.76
CA VAL A 241 -2.44 8.60 12.19
C VAL A 241 -2.18 10.06 12.57
N SER A 242 -1.94 10.87 11.55
CA SER A 242 -1.62 12.29 11.69
C SER A 242 -2.28 13.13 10.60
N ASP A 243 -2.09 14.44 10.68
CA ASP A 243 -2.51 15.41 9.65
C ASP A 243 -3.98 15.25 9.25
N LYS A 244 -4.88 15.13 10.24
CA LYS A 244 -6.33 14.92 10.08
C LYS A 244 -6.69 13.62 9.37
N GLY A 245 -5.81 12.61 9.44
CA GLY A 245 -6.10 11.26 8.97
C GLY A 245 -7.24 10.61 9.76
N VAL A 246 -8.00 9.75 9.09
CA VAL A 246 -9.06 8.92 9.68
C VAL A 246 -8.81 7.49 9.26
N ALA A 247 -8.58 6.58 10.20
CA ALA A 247 -8.29 5.19 9.89
C ALA A 247 -9.36 4.23 10.42
N THR A 248 -9.86 3.35 9.55
CA THR A 248 -10.49 2.09 9.95
C THR A 248 -9.49 0.97 9.70
N PHE A 249 -9.17 0.19 10.74
CA PHE A 249 -8.19 -0.88 10.66
C PHE A 249 -8.81 -2.18 11.17
N ALA A 250 -9.12 -3.10 10.25
CA ALA A 250 -9.73 -4.39 10.56
C ALA A 250 -8.72 -5.53 10.40
N ALA A 251 -8.56 -6.36 11.44
CA ALA A 251 -7.64 -7.48 11.43
C ALA A 251 -8.29 -8.76 11.96
N ASN A 252 -8.24 -9.83 11.15
CA ASN A 252 -8.84 -11.12 11.48
C ASN A 252 -7.83 -12.25 11.40
N ASN A 253 -7.58 -12.90 12.54
CA ASN A 253 -6.57 -13.96 12.71
C ASN A 253 -5.13 -13.48 12.42
N GLU A 254 -4.80 -12.27 12.86
CA GLU A 254 -3.51 -11.63 12.61
C GLU A 254 -2.59 -11.60 13.84
N ARG A 255 -1.28 -11.49 13.61
CA ARG A 255 -0.30 -11.24 14.67
C ARG A 255 0.32 -9.88 14.48
N LEU A 256 -0.21 -8.89 15.19
CA LEU A 256 0.18 -7.50 15.08
C LEU A 256 1.18 -7.15 16.19
N LYS A 257 2.22 -6.41 15.81
CA LYS A 257 3.22 -5.90 16.74
C LYS A 257 3.58 -4.46 16.40
N GLY A 258 3.71 -3.63 17.42
CA GLY A 258 4.04 -2.22 17.31
C GLY A 258 2.92 -1.35 17.85
N ASP A 259 3.29 -0.11 18.16
CA ASP A 259 2.36 0.84 18.79
C ASP A 259 1.36 1.41 17.79
N VAL A 260 0.24 1.89 18.32
CA VAL A 260 -0.78 2.63 17.59
C VAL A 260 -0.81 4.05 18.15
N SER A 261 -0.56 5.03 17.29
CA SER A 261 -0.47 6.44 17.66
C SER A 261 -1.41 7.28 16.80
N VAL A 262 -2.25 8.09 17.47
CA VAL A 262 -3.09 9.10 16.82
C VAL A 262 -2.73 10.46 17.42
N THR A 263 -2.09 11.30 16.62
CA THR A 263 -1.64 12.64 17.06
C THR A 263 -2.60 13.75 16.61
N ASP A 264 -3.04 13.69 15.35
CA ASP A 264 -4.02 14.63 14.77
C ASP A 264 -4.90 13.86 13.78
N GLY A 265 -6.06 13.41 14.24
CA GLY A 265 -6.93 12.51 13.47
C GLY A 265 -7.78 11.61 14.35
N SER A 266 -8.25 10.50 13.77
CA SER A 266 -8.94 9.44 14.49
C SER A 266 -8.60 8.06 13.93
N ALA A 267 -8.65 7.03 14.78
CA ALA A 267 -8.48 5.66 14.36
C ALA A 267 -9.44 4.74 15.12
N THR A 268 -10.02 3.79 14.41
CA THR A 268 -10.78 2.67 14.98
C THR A 268 -10.13 1.36 14.55
N LEU A 269 -9.77 0.53 15.53
CA LEU A 269 -9.21 -0.79 15.31
C LEU A 269 -10.25 -1.85 15.65
N ASP A 270 -10.62 -2.70 14.69
CA ASP A 270 -11.50 -3.85 14.89
C ASP A 270 -10.70 -5.15 14.79
N LEU A 271 -10.45 -5.77 15.94
CA LEU A 271 -9.69 -7.01 16.06
C LEU A 271 -10.65 -8.17 16.31
N THR A 272 -10.56 -9.21 15.47
CA THR A 272 -11.47 -10.37 15.54
C THR A 272 -10.75 -11.71 15.35
N GLY A 273 -11.44 -12.81 15.65
CA GLY A 273 -10.86 -14.15 15.55
C GLY A 273 -9.74 -14.34 16.57
N SER A 274 -8.64 -14.96 16.14
CA SER A 274 -7.43 -15.17 16.96
C SER A 274 -6.42 -14.03 16.89
N THR A 275 -6.86 -12.82 16.49
CA THR A 275 -5.95 -11.67 16.34
C THR A 275 -5.27 -11.31 17.65
N THR A 276 -3.96 -11.10 17.59
CA THR A 276 -3.14 -10.62 18.72
C THR A 276 -2.54 -9.26 18.39
N LEU A 277 -2.52 -8.36 19.37
CA LEU A 277 -1.83 -7.07 19.32
C LEU A 277 -0.80 -7.02 20.46
N ASP A 278 0.46 -6.79 20.15
CA ASP A 278 1.53 -6.51 21.10
C ASP A 278 2.05 -5.08 20.88
N GLY A 279 1.61 -4.14 21.72
CA GLY A 279 1.86 -2.71 21.53
C GLY A 279 1.08 -1.82 22.51
N ALA A 280 1.49 -0.56 22.62
CA ALA A 280 0.71 0.48 23.27
C ALA A 280 -0.30 1.11 22.29
N VAL A 281 -1.40 1.66 22.81
CA VAL A 281 -2.41 2.37 22.01
C VAL A 281 -2.64 3.75 22.59
N SER A 282 -2.48 4.79 21.78
CA SER A 282 -2.68 6.18 22.18
C SER A 282 -3.59 6.90 21.19
N GLY A 283 -4.74 7.37 21.67
CA GLY A 283 -5.67 8.21 20.91
C GLY A 283 -6.60 7.47 19.94
N ALA A 284 -6.59 6.13 19.92
CA ALA A 284 -7.47 5.32 19.07
C ALA A 284 -8.62 4.68 19.86
N SER A 285 -9.69 4.31 19.15
CA SER A 285 -10.74 3.42 19.63
C SER A 285 -10.41 1.97 19.25
N LEU A 286 -10.74 1.04 20.14
CA LEU A 286 -10.42 -0.38 19.97
C LEU A 286 -11.66 -1.24 20.22
N THR A 287 -11.95 -2.14 19.29
CA THR A 287 -12.95 -3.20 19.42
C THR A 287 -12.22 -4.54 19.48
N LEU A 288 -12.45 -5.29 20.56
CA LEU A 288 -11.82 -6.59 20.81
C LEU A 288 -12.87 -7.70 20.78
N GLY A 289 -12.88 -8.47 19.70
CA GLY A 289 -13.72 -9.66 19.56
C GLY A 289 -13.33 -10.79 20.52
N ALA A 290 -14.26 -11.71 20.77
CA ALA A 290 -13.95 -12.93 21.52
C ALA A 290 -12.83 -13.73 20.83
N GLY A 291 -11.85 -14.19 21.60
CA GLY A 291 -10.68 -14.93 21.12
C GLY A 291 -9.47 -14.05 20.76
N THR A 292 -9.63 -12.73 20.73
CA THR A 292 -8.50 -11.81 20.54
C THR A 292 -7.67 -11.66 21.81
N ARG A 293 -6.44 -11.13 21.67
CA ARG A 293 -5.61 -10.74 22.81
C ARG A 293 -4.82 -9.49 22.52
N TRP A 294 -4.88 -8.53 23.43
CA TRP A 294 -4.00 -7.37 23.48
C TRP A 294 -3.03 -7.52 24.64
N SER A 295 -1.74 -7.62 24.31
CA SER A 295 -0.61 -7.50 25.23
C SER A 295 -0.21 -6.03 25.27
N VAL A 296 -0.52 -5.35 26.38
CA VAL A 296 -0.22 -3.94 26.57
C VAL A 296 1.30 -3.80 26.76
N ALA A 297 1.97 -3.09 25.86
CA ALA A 297 3.43 -2.92 25.89
C ALA A 297 3.89 -1.59 26.52
N GLY A 298 2.94 -0.72 26.86
CA GLY A 298 3.17 0.60 27.44
C GLY A 298 1.88 1.23 27.92
N ASP A 299 1.98 2.27 28.74
CA ASP A 299 0.80 3.02 29.19
C ASP A 299 0.01 3.53 27.98
N SER A 300 -1.30 3.31 28.01
CA SER A 300 -2.18 3.47 26.84
C SER A 300 -3.37 4.36 27.16
N THR A 301 -3.84 5.11 26.17
CA THR A 301 -5.00 6.00 26.28
C THR A 301 -5.95 5.73 25.11
N LEU A 302 -7.15 5.22 25.42
CA LEU A 302 -8.16 4.87 24.42
C LEU A 302 -9.23 5.95 24.33
N LYS A 303 -9.67 6.23 23.10
CA LYS A 303 -10.87 7.04 22.82
C LYS A 303 -12.17 6.25 22.97
N GLY A 304 -12.09 4.93 22.98
CA GLY A 304 -13.21 4.02 23.23
C GLY A 304 -12.69 2.57 23.28
N LEU A 305 -13.31 1.75 24.12
CA LEU A 305 -13.04 0.32 24.20
C LEU A 305 -14.36 -0.46 24.17
N GLU A 306 -14.54 -1.23 23.11
CA GLU A 306 -15.66 -2.14 22.97
C GLU A 306 -15.20 -3.60 23.06
N LEU A 307 -15.96 -4.41 23.79
CA LEU A 307 -15.75 -5.85 23.86
C LEU A 307 -16.82 -6.54 23.02
N GLY A 308 -16.39 -7.40 22.10
CA GLY A 308 -17.29 -8.21 21.30
C GLY A 308 -18.12 -9.16 22.17
N SER A 309 -19.24 -9.64 21.62
CA SER A 309 -20.15 -10.54 22.35
C SER A 309 -19.41 -11.73 22.97
N GLY A 310 -19.56 -11.91 24.28
CA GLY A 310 -18.92 -12.98 25.05
C GLY A 310 -17.47 -12.70 25.50
N ALA A 311 -16.83 -11.63 25.03
CA ALA A 311 -15.50 -11.24 25.49
C ALA A 311 -15.56 -10.58 26.88
N LYS A 312 -14.54 -10.83 27.70
CA LYS A 312 -14.33 -10.18 29.00
C LYS A 312 -12.95 -9.56 29.04
N VAL A 313 -12.78 -8.49 29.82
CA VAL A 313 -11.49 -7.81 30.01
C VAL A 313 -10.37 -8.79 30.37
N SER A 314 -10.64 -9.74 31.28
CA SER A 314 -9.67 -10.75 31.73
C SER A 314 -9.17 -11.69 30.63
N ASP A 315 -9.97 -11.86 29.58
CA ASP A 315 -9.75 -12.86 28.53
C ASP A 315 -9.00 -12.25 27.34
N VAL A 316 -9.21 -10.95 27.11
CA VAL A 316 -8.71 -10.23 25.93
C VAL A 316 -7.60 -9.22 26.23
N LEU A 317 -7.39 -8.80 27.48
CA LEU A 317 -6.32 -7.86 27.85
C LEU A 317 -5.31 -8.49 28.81
N ASP A 318 -4.03 -8.32 28.48
CA ASP A 318 -2.89 -8.58 29.35
C ASP A 318 -2.15 -7.26 29.58
N GLY A 319 -2.21 -6.74 30.80
CA GLY A 319 -1.76 -5.39 31.12
C GLY A 319 -0.25 -5.27 31.29
N ASN A 320 0.46 -6.37 31.56
CA ASN A 320 1.93 -6.40 31.75
C ASN A 320 2.47 -5.32 32.72
N GLY A 321 1.68 -4.88 33.70
CA GLY A 321 2.06 -3.84 34.65
C GLY A 321 1.70 -2.41 34.23
N HIS A 322 1.18 -2.19 33.03
CA HIS A 322 0.87 -0.87 32.47
C HIS A 322 -0.53 -0.37 32.80
N ALA A 323 -0.70 0.95 32.75
CA ALA A 323 -1.99 1.60 32.90
C ALA A 323 -2.66 1.84 31.54
N VAL A 324 -3.93 1.47 31.42
CA VAL A 324 -4.78 1.80 30.27
C VAL A 324 -5.91 2.70 30.75
N THR A 325 -6.07 3.87 30.13
CA THR A 325 -7.25 4.72 30.33
C THR A 325 -8.21 4.61 29.16
N TYR A 326 -9.50 4.79 29.43
CA TYR A 326 -10.54 4.77 28.41
C TYR A 326 -11.60 5.84 28.67
N ASP A 327 -12.22 6.35 27.61
CA ASP A 327 -13.40 7.22 27.70
C ASP A 327 -14.62 6.39 28.10
N ALA A 328 -15.23 6.72 29.25
CA ALA A 328 -16.36 5.97 29.79
C ALA A 328 -17.65 6.09 28.97
N ASP A 329 -17.87 7.24 28.33
CA ASP A 329 -19.07 7.48 27.52
C ASP A 329 -18.97 6.73 26.19
N ALA A 330 -17.77 6.65 25.62
CA ALA A 330 -17.47 5.84 24.44
C ALA A 330 -17.22 4.35 24.75
N SER A 331 -17.30 3.93 26.02
CA SER A 331 -17.10 2.54 26.46
C SER A 331 -18.19 2.07 27.43
N PRO A 332 -19.49 2.17 27.06
CA PRO A 332 -20.60 1.92 27.98
C PRO A 332 -20.62 0.49 28.54
N GLY A 333 -20.09 -0.50 27.79
CA GLY A 333 -19.96 -1.89 28.23
C GLY A 333 -19.06 -2.10 29.46
N LEU A 334 -18.21 -1.13 29.79
CA LEU A 334 -17.34 -1.17 30.97
C LEU A 334 -17.97 -0.49 32.21
N GLY A 335 -19.08 0.23 32.04
CA GLY A 335 -19.85 0.83 33.14
C GLY A 335 -19.03 1.76 34.05
N GLY A 336 -18.01 2.44 33.51
CA GLY A 336 -17.16 3.37 34.27
C GLY A 336 -16.31 2.71 35.38
N LYS A 337 -16.03 1.41 35.30
CA LYS A 337 -15.31 0.67 36.35
C LYS A 337 -13.79 0.62 36.13
N THR A 338 -13.05 0.49 37.23
CA THR A 338 -11.63 0.12 37.19
C THR A 338 -11.47 -1.40 37.27
N TYR A 339 -10.62 -1.96 36.42
CA TYR A 339 -10.28 -3.38 36.36
C TYR A 339 -8.79 -3.56 36.63
N ARG A 340 -8.43 -4.58 37.42
CA ARG A 340 -7.06 -5.08 37.47
C ARG A 340 -6.85 -6.01 36.29
N LEU A 341 -5.73 -5.85 35.59
CA LEU A 341 -5.43 -6.62 34.40
C LEU A 341 -4.58 -7.85 34.73
N SER A 342 -4.69 -8.87 33.89
CA SER A 342 -3.72 -9.98 33.82
C SER A 342 -2.31 -9.42 33.61
N GLY A 343 -1.28 -10.08 34.12
CA GLY A 343 0.10 -9.58 34.03
C GLY A 343 0.40 -8.32 34.85
N GLY A 344 -0.59 -7.78 35.59
CA GLY A 344 -0.46 -6.54 36.36
C GLY A 344 -0.96 -5.31 35.59
N GLY A 345 -1.04 -4.17 36.27
CA GLY A 345 -1.57 -2.93 35.68
C GLY A 345 -3.09 -2.74 35.88
N THR A 346 -3.65 -1.71 35.25
CA THR A 346 -5.06 -1.32 35.43
C THR A 346 -5.70 -0.82 34.14
N LEU A 347 -6.95 -1.19 33.90
CA LEU A 347 -7.84 -0.49 32.96
C LEU A 347 -8.80 0.38 33.77
N ARG A 348 -8.84 1.70 33.53
CA ARG A 348 -9.69 2.63 34.29
C ARG A 348 -10.24 3.76 33.42
N PRO A 349 -11.36 4.40 33.81
CA PRO A 349 -11.82 5.62 33.15
C PRO A 349 -10.73 6.71 33.17
N ALA A 350 -10.64 7.47 32.09
CA ALA A 350 -9.78 8.65 31.97
C ALA A 350 -10.28 9.83 32.82
#